data_AF-A0A672L4K5-F1
#
_entry.id   AF-A0A672L4K5-F1
#
_cell.length_a   1.000
_cell.length_b   1.000
_cell.length_c   1.000
_cell.angle_alpha   90.00
_cell.angle_beta   90.00
_cell.angle_gamma   90.00
#
_symmetry.space_group_name_H-M   'P 1'
#
loop_
_entity.id
_entity.type
_entity.pdbx_description
1 polymer ?
#
loop_
_entity_poly.entity_id
_entity_poly.type
_entity_poly.pdbx_seq_one_letter_code
_entity_poly.pdbx_strand_id
1 'polypeptide(L)'
;MRQRGTHAVVGVATGEAPLHSVGYTALVGNDSESWGWDLGRNKLHHDGKNQPSRTYPAFLEPDETFIVPDSFLVVLDMDEGTLSFIVDGQYLGVAFRGLKGKKLYPVVSAVWGHCEIRIRYINGLDLIGQANYLRL
;
A
#
# COMPACT_ATOMS: atom_id res chain seq x y z
N MET A 1 6.65 1.86 -21.63
CA MET A 1 7.73 1.02 -21.05
C MET A 1 7.38 0.81 -19.58
N ARG A 2 7.23 -0.44 -19.10
CA ARG A 2 6.70 -0.72 -17.74
C ARG A 2 7.85 -0.65 -16.72
N GLN A 3 8.11 0.51 -16.14
CA GLN A 3 9.24 0.79 -15.22
C GLN A 3 9.02 0.29 -13.77
N ARG A 4 8.44 -0.90 -13.60
CA ARG A 4 8.11 -1.48 -12.28
C ARG A 4 9.07 -2.57 -11.82
N GLY A 5 9.79 -3.19 -12.75
CA GLY A 5 10.63 -4.35 -12.44
C GLY A 5 9.84 -5.54 -11.91
N THR A 6 10.53 -6.42 -11.18
CA THR A 6 9.93 -7.66 -10.64
C THR A 6 9.08 -7.44 -9.40
N HIS A 7 9.35 -6.38 -8.64
CA HIS A 7 8.62 -6.01 -7.42
C HIS A 7 8.48 -4.49 -7.36
N ALA A 8 7.24 -4.01 -7.48
CA ALA A 8 6.89 -2.62 -7.23
C ALA A 8 5.74 -2.64 -6.21
N VAL A 9 6.06 -2.30 -4.97
CA VAL A 9 5.14 -2.44 -3.85
C VAL A 9 4.82 -1.09 -3.26
N VAL A 10 3.53 -0.80 -3.08
CA VAL A 10 3.02 0.45 -2.51
C VAL A 10 2.15 0.15 -1.30
N GLY A 11 2.29 0.93 -0.24
CA GLY A 11 1.40 0.83 0.91
C GLY A 11 1.80 1.73 2.07
N VAL A 12 1.72 1.19 3.29
CA VAL A 12 2.01 1.92 4.54
C VAL A 12 2.92 1.13 5.45
N ALA A 13 3.68 1.84 6.29
CA ALA A 13 4.63 1.24 7.24
C ALA A 13 4.65 1.99 8.57
N THR A 14 5.09 1.30 9.62
CA THR A 14 5.50 1.93 10.88
C THR A 14 6.87 2.60 10.72
N GLY A 15 7.34 3.30 11.76
CA GLY A 15 8.69 3.86 11.79
C GLY A 15 9.81 2.82 11.88
N GLU A 16 9.48 1.56 12.20
CA GLU A 16 10.44 0.47 12.41
C GLU A 16 10.65 -0.38 11.15
N ALA A 17 9.86 -0.16 10.09
CA ALA A 17 9.94 -0.95 8.87
C ALA A 17 11.29 -0.77 8.15
N PRO A 18 11.98 -1.87 7.77
CA PRO A 18 13.20 -1.79 6.99
C PRO A 18 12.97 -1.14 5.60
N LEU A 19 13.87 -0.24 5.20
CA LEU A 19 13.80 0.46 3.90
C LEU A 19 14.82 -0.05 2.87
N HIS A 20 15.58 -1.09 3.21
CA HIS A 20 16.55 -1.72 2.32
C HIS A 20 16.63 -3.23 2.56
N SER A 21 16.89 -3.99 1.49
CA SER A 21 17.14 -5.44 1.55
C SER A 21 18.07 -5.85 0.41
N VAL A 22 18.83 -6.92 0.61
CA VAL A 22 19.68 -7.50 -0.43
C VAL A 22 18.79 -8.32 -1.39
N GLY A 23 19.02 -8.13 -2.69
CA GLY A 23 18.27 -8.83 -3.75
C GLY A 23 16.95 -8.15 -4.11
N TYR A 24 16.17 -8.80 -4.97
CA TYR A 24 14.88 -8.28 -5.45
C TYR A 24 13.73 -8.95 -4.71
N THR A 25 13.14 -8.23 -3.76
CA THR A 25 12.08 -8.75 -2.89
C THR A 25 10.90 -7.77 -2.82
N ALA A 26 9.72 -8.28 -2.47
CA ALA A 26 8.62 -7.44 -2.00
C ALA A 26 8.93 -6.98 -0.57
N LEU A 27 9.76 -5.94 -0.43
CA LEU A 27 10.27 -5.49 0.87
C LEU A 27 9.14 -4.94 1.77
N VAL A 28 8.32 -4.03 1.22
CA VAL A 28 7.11 -3.56 1.91
C VAL A 28 6.14 -4.73 2.04
N GLY A 29 5.68 -5.03 3.25
CA GLY A 29 4.82 -6.16 3.57
C GLY A 29 5.57 -7.46 3.89
N ASN A 30 6.91 -7.47 3.90
CA ASN A 30 7.71 -8.66 4.17
C ASN A 30 7.71 -9.07 5.66
N ASP A 31 7.41 -8.13 6.57
CA ASP A 31 7.34 -8.32 8.01
C ASP A 31 6.07 -7.66 8.60
N SER A 32 5.95 -7.66 9.93
CA SER A 32 4.82 -7.09 10.67
C SER A 32 4.75 -5.56 10.63
N GLU A 33 5.80 -4.88 10.19
CA GLU A 33 5.93 -3.42 10.29
C GLU A 33 5.40 -2.69 9.05
N SER A 34 4.96 -3.43 8.03
CA SER A 34 4.47 -2.84 6.79
C SER A 34 3.34 -3.64 6.13
N TRP A 35 2.56 -2.96 5.30
CA TRP A 35 1.43 -3.50 4.53
C TRP A 35 1.55 -2.99 3.10
N GLY A 36 1.68 -3.89 2.13
CA GLY A 36 2.02 -3.54 0.75
C GLY A 36 1.22 -4.27 -0.32
N TRP A 37 0.89 -3.58 -1.40
CA TRP A 37 0.34 -4.16 -2.62
C TRP A 37 1.41 -4.23 -3.70
N ASP A 38 1.80 -5.44 -4.10
CA ASP A 38 2.67 -5.69 -5.25
C ASP A 38 1.85 -5.51 -6.53
N LEU A 39 2.13 -4.41 -7.23
CA LEU A 39 1.39 -3.98 -8.42
C LEU A 39 1.63 -4.88 -9.63
N GLY A 40 2.75 -5.59 -9.67
CA GLY A 40 3.10 -6.48 -10.78
C GLY A 40 2.40 -7.83 -10.67
N ARG A 41 2.22 -8.30 -9.43
CA ARG A 41 1.65 -9.61 -9.12
C ARG A 41 0.19 -9.57 -8.67
N ASN A 42 -0.36 -8.38 -8.44
CA ASN A 42 -1.69 -8.20 -7.86
C ASN A 42 -1.83 -8.94 -6.52
N LYS A 43 -0.81 -8.85 -5.66
CA LYS A 43 -0.74 -9.53 -4.37
C LYS A 43 -0.55 -8.57 -3.21
N LEU A 44 -1.29 -8.80 -2.13
CA LEU A 44 -1.13 -8.11 -0.85
C LEU A 44 -0.17 -8.87 0.04
N HIS A 45 0.77 -8.14 0.62
CA HIS A 45 1.79 -8.63 1.54
C HIS A 45 1.69 -7.90 2.88
N HIS A 46 1.67 -8.66 3.96
CA HIS A 46 1.87 -8.23 5.33
C HIS A 46 2.37 -9.44 6.11
N ASP A 47 3.47 -9.28 6.85
CA ASP A 47 4.15 -10.40 7.48
C ASP A 47 4.47 -11.54 6.48
N GLY A 48 4.87 -11.16 5.25
CA GLY A 48 5.00 -12.06 4.11
C GLY A 48 6.03 -13.19 4.27
N LYS A 49 6.93 -13.11 5.27
CA LYS A 49 7.80 -14.23 5.67
C LYS A 49 7.03 -15.38 6.30
N ASN A 50 5.91 -15.08 6.96
CA ASN A 50 5.14 -16.03 7.76
C ASN A 50 3.72 -16.25 7.20
N GLN A 51 3.22 -15.33 6.38
CA GLN A 51 1.85 -15.33 5.86
C GLN A 51 1.84 -15.46 4.33
N PRO A 52 0.91 -16.23 3.76
CA PRO A 52 0.73 -16.25 2.30
C PRO A 52 0.18 -14.91 1.81
N SER A 53 0.63 -14.49 0.64
CA SER A 53 0.09 -13.30 -0.03
C SER A 53 -1.34 -13.54 -0.51
N ARG A 54 -2.17 -12.49 -0.55
CA ARG A 54 -3.57 -12.57 -1.00
C ARG A 54 -3.78 -11.85 -2.33
N THR A 55 -4.59 -12.40 -3.24
CA THR A 55 -4.94 -11.71 -4.51
C THR A 55 -5.69 -10.41 -4.23
N TYR A 56 -5.34 -9.35 -4.96
CA TYR A 56 -6.04 -8.08 -4.94
C TYR A 56 -5.95 -7.35 -6.29
N PRO A 57 -7.09 -6.88 -6.86
CA PRO A 57 -8.43 -6.86 -6.24
C PRO A 57 -9.06 -8.23 -5.99
N ALA A 58 -9.96 -8.32 -5.00
CA ALA A 58 -10.55 -9.59 -4.58
C ALA A 58 -11.52 -10.20 -5.60
N PHE A 59 -11.95 -9.42 -6.59
CA PHE A 59 -12.81 -9.87 -7.68
C PHE A 59 -12.03 -10.50 -8.85
N LEU A 60 -10.70 -10.54 -8.80
CA LEU A 60 -9.90 -11.17 -9.85
C LEU A 60 -10.01 -12.69 -9.77
N GLU A 61 -10.19 -13.31 -10.93
CA GLU A 61 -10.04 -14.75 -11.08
C GLU A 61 -8.56 -15.17 -10.90
N PRO A 62 -8.27 -16.45 -10.56
CA PRO A 62 -6.91 -16.92 -10.23
C PRO A 62 -5.81 -16.64 -11.26
N ASP A 63 -6.16 -16.48 -12.53
CA ASP A 63 -5.24 -16.20 -13.65
C ASP A 63 -5.47 -14.82 -14.30
N GLU A 64 -6.38 -14.02 -13.75
CA GLU A 64 -6.67 -12.69 -14.26
C GLU A 64 -5.60 -11.71 -13.79
N THR A 65 -5.02 -10.97 -14.75
CA THR A 65 -4.04 -9.93 -14.44
C THR A 65 -4.72 -8.58 -14.43
N PHE A 66 -4.62 -7.85 -13.32
CA PHE A 66 -5.11 -6.48 -13.22
C PHE A 66 -3.99 -5.49 -13.51
N ILE A 67 -4.11 -4.78 -14.64
CA ILE A 67 -3.12 -3.78 -15.05
C ILE A 67 -3.38 -2.49 -14.26
N VAL A 68 -2.57 -2.25 -13.23
CA VAL A 68 -2.58 -0.95 -12.54
C VAL A 68 -1.99 0.12 -13.47
N PRO A 69 -2.64 1.28 -13.70
CA PRO A 69 -2.09 2.40 -14.47
C PRO A 69 -0.96 3.11 -13.71
N ASP A 70 -0.33 4.11 -14.33
CA ASP A 70 0.81 4.84 -13.75
C ASP A 70 0.42 5.72 -12.55
N SER A 71 -0.86 6.06 -12.43
CA SER A 71 -1.39 6.86 -11.32
C SER A 71 -2.64 6.20 -10.75
N PHE A 72 -2.68 6.07 -9.44
CA PHE A 72 -3.80 5.53 -8.68
C PHE A 72 -3.80 6.17 -7.29
N LEU A 73 -4.87 5.99 -6.53
CA LEU A 73 -4.98 6.54 -5.18
C LEU A 73 -4.77 5.45 -4.14
N VAL A 74 -4.10 5.84 -3.06
CA VAL A 74 -4.00 5.08 -1.82
C VAL A 74 -4.90 5.77 -0.80
N VAL A 75 -5.77 5.00 -0.15
CA VAL A 75 -6.72 5.52 0.83
C VAL A 75 -6.45 4.83 2.16
N LEU A 76 -5.98 5.60 3.14
CA LEU A 76 -5.74 5.16 4.51
C LEU A 76 -6.81 5.77 5.42
N ASP A 77 -7.62 4.90 6.02
CA ASP A 77 -8.61 5.27 7.03
C ASP A 77 -8.08 4.81 8.39
N MET A 78 -7.67 5.75 9.23
CA MET A 78 -7.13 5.45 10.56
C MET A 78 -8.20 5.25 11.63
N ASP A 79 -9.45 5.62 11.34
CA ASP A 79 -10.57 5.52 12.28
C ASP A 79 -11.15 4.10 12.24
N GLU A 80 -11.36 3.58 11.04
CA GLU A 80 -11.69 2.18 10.76
C GLU A 80 -10.45 1.27 10.76
N GLY A 81 -9.26 1.85 10.61
CA GLY A 81 -8.00 1.11 10.57
C GLY A 81 -7.86 0.24 9.32
N THR A 82 -8.12 0.83 8.16
CA THR A 82 -8.10 0.15 6.86
C THR A 82 -7.20 0.83 5.83
N LEU A 83 -6.66 0.02 4.92
CA LEU A 83 -5.95 0.50 3.72
C LEU A 83 -6.67 -0.04 2.49
N SER A 84 -6.92 0.84 1.52
CA SER A 84 -7.59 0.53 0.26
C SER A 84 -6.96 1.30 -0.90
N PHE A 85 -7.33 0.92 -2.14
CA PHE A 85 -6.85 1.56 -3.35
C PHE A 85 -8.00 1.92 -4.29
N ILE A 86 -7.82 3.02 -5.04
CA ILE A 86 -8.72 3.43 -6.13
C ILE A 86 -7.91 3.50 -7.41
N VAL A 87 -8.35 2.77 -8.43
CA VAL A 87 -7.69 2.70 -9.74
C VAL A 87 -8.70 3.11 -10.80
N ASP A 88 -8.36 4.05 -11.67
CA ASP A 88 -9.24 4.59 -12.73
C ASP A 88 -10.65 4.96 -12.22
N GLY A 89 -10.70 5.55 -11.02
CA GLY A 89 -11.95 5.96 -10.35
C GLY A 89 -12.71 4.82 -9.68
N GLN A 90 -12.29 3.56 -9.85
CA GLN A 90 -12.92 2.40 -9.23
C GLN A 90 -12.31 2.11 -7.85
N TYR A 91 -13.15 2.09 -6.82
CA TYR A 91 -12.78 1.59 -5.50
C TYR A 91 -12.61 0.06 -5.53
N LEU A 92 -11.42 -0.42 -5.17
CA LEU A 92 -11.06 -1.84 -5.29
C LEU A 92 -11.38 -2.68 -4.04
N GLY A 93 -12.00 -2.07 -3.03
CA GLY A 93 -12.28 -2.71 -1.74
C GLY A 93 -11.11 -2.62 -0.75
N VAL A 94 -11.35 -3.10 0.47
CA VAL A 94 -10.37 -3.07 1.56
C VAL A 94 -9.25 -4.08 1.32
N ALA A 95 -8.01 -3.60 1.26
CA ALA A 95 -6.83 -4.45 1.15
C ALA A 95 -6.36 -4.95 2.53
N PHE A 96 -6.29 -4.06 3.51
CA PHE A 96 -5.84 -4.39 4.86
C PHE A 96 -6.76 -3.82 5.94
N ARG A 97 -6.80 -4.50 7.09
CA ARG A 97 -7.53 -4.11 8.30
C ARG A 97 -6.58 -4.20 9.51
N GLY A 98 -7.01 -3.69 10.66
CA GLY A 98 -6.25 -3.78 11.90
C GLY A 98 -5.15 -2.71 12.03
N LEU A 99 -5.31 -1.59 11.31
CA LEU A 99 -4.34 -0.49 11.30
C LEU A 99 -4.59 0.57 12.38
N LYS A 100 -5.76 0.53 13.04
CA LYS A 100 -6.17 1.50 14.05
C LYS A 100 -5.17 1.56 15.21
N GLY A 101 -4.90 2.77 15.69
CA GLY A 101 -3.97 3.03 16.80
C GLY A 101 -2.48 2.97 16.43
N LYS A 102 -2.14 2.69 15.17
CA LYS A 102 -0.76 2.74 14.68
C LYS A 102 -0.41 4.14 14.17
N LYS A 103 0.86 4.51 14.24
CA LYS A 103 1.39 5.64 13.47
C LYS A 103 1.97 5.10 12.17
N LEU A 104 1.35 5.44 11.05
CA LEU A 104 1.69 4.91 9.74
C LEU A 104 2.15 6.00 8.77
N TYR A 105 3.09 5.63 7.90
CA TYR A 105 3.65 6.49 6.88
C TYR A 105 3.44 5.87 5.50
N PRO A 106 3.16 6.67 4.45
CA PRO A 106 3.21 6.18 3.08
C PRO A 106 4.58 5.61 2.75
N VAL A 107 4.64 4.45 2.11
CA VAL A 107 5.90 3.78 1.77
C VAL A 107 5.80 3.10 0.41
N VAL A 108 6.93 3.02 -0.29
CA VAL A 108 7.10 2.25 -1.50
C VAL A 108 8.41 1.47 -1.45
N SER A 109 8.45 0.30 -2.08
CA SER A 109 9.72 -0.38 -2.40
C SER A 109 9.77 -0.68 -3.89
N ALA A 110 10.95 -0.48 -4.49
CA ALA A 110 11.17 -0.59 -5.92
C ALA A 110 12.51 -1.24 -6.21
N VAL A 111 12.57 -2.00 -7.30
CA VAL A 111 13.78 -2.74 -7.73
C VAL A 111 14.24 -2.36 -9.14
N TRP A 112 13.51 -1.48 -9.82
CA TRP A 112 13.83 -1.07 -11.18
C TRP A 112 14.85 0.08 -11.19
N GLY A 113 15.98 -0.13 -11.84
CA GLY A 113 16.99 0.92 -12.02
C GLY A 113 16.40 2.14 -12.73
N HIS A 114 16.71 3.34 -12.23
CA HIS A 114 16.21 4.62 -12.75
C HIS A 114 14.68 4.81 -12.67
N CYS A 115 13.95 4.07 -11.83
CA CYS A 115 12.54 4.41 -11.61
C CYS A 115 12.40 5.74 -10.87
N GLU A 116 11.41 6.53 -11.26
CA GLU A 116 10.97 7.72 -10.54
C GLU A 116 9.56 7.49 -10.01
N ILE A 117 9.36 7.69 -8.70
CA ILE A 117 8.07 7.52 -8.04
C ILE A 117 7.67 8.84 -7.42
N ARG A 118 6.47 9.32 -7.76
CA ARG A 118 5.89 10.54 -7.19
C ARG A 118 4.75 10.18 -6.25
N ILE A 119 4.81 10.69 -5.02
CA ILE A 119 3.71 10.64 -4.06
C ILE A 119 3.18 12.06 -3.89
N ARG A 120 1.88 12.24 -4.07
CA ARG A 120 1.19 13.53 -3.85
C ARG A 120 0.05 13.31 -2.86
N TYR A 121 0.15 13.96 -1.70
CA TYR A 121 -0.96 14.03 -0.76
C TYR A 121 -2.13 14.80 -1.39
N ILE A 122 -3.34 14.27 -1.24
CA ILE A 122 -4.54 14.89 -1.80
C ILE A 122 -5.27 15.69 -0.73
N ASN A 123 -5.69 15.04 0.36
CA ASN A 123 -6.38 15.65 1.50
C ASN A 123 -6.45 14.67 2.67
N GLY A 124 -6.96 15.16 3.80
CA GLY A 124 -7.27 14.41 5.00
C GLY A 124 -8.62 14.86 5.52
N LEU A 125 -9.34 13.93 6.14
CA LEU A 125 -10.57 14.22 6.85
C LEU A 125 -10.31 13.99 8.32
N ASP A 126 -10.62 14.99 9.14
CA ASP A 126 -10.61 14.81 10.57
C ASP A 126 -11.82 13.96 10.99
N LEU A 127 -11.66 13.27 12.11
CA LEU A 127 -12.75 12.56 12.79
C LEU A 127 -13.97 13.49 12.90
N ILE A 128 -15.10 13.06 12.31
CA ILE A 128 -16.40 13.71 12.51
C ILE A 128 -16.76 13.52 14.00
N GLY A 129 -16.38 14.48 14.83
CA GLY A 129 -16.57 14.42 16.28
C GLY A 129 -15.63 15.27 17.13
N GLN A 130 -14.52 15.79 16.59
CA GLN A 130 -13.69 16.78 17.30
C GLN A 130 -13.85 18.18 16.71
N ALA A 131 -15.03 18.76 16.93
CA ALA A 131 -15.09 20.21 17.09
C ALA A 131 -14.34 20.54 18.39
N ASN A 132 -13.40 21.50 18.30
CA ASN A 132 -12.55 22.05 19.36
C ASN A 132 -11.26 21.27 19.63
N TYR A 133 -10.22 21.50 18.83
CA TYR A 133 -8.95 22.02 19.36
C TYR A 133 -8.26 22.84 18.25
N LEU A 134 -8.00 24.10 18.55
CA LEU A 134 -7.09 24.96 17.79
C LEU A 134 -5.78 24.20 17.52
N ARG A 135 -5.32 24.20 16.28
CA ARG A 135 -3.89 24.04 15.97
C ARG A 135 -3.35 25.39 15.53
N LEU A 136 -2.27 25.82 16.19
CA LEU A 136 -1.43 26.96 15.81
C LEU A 136 -0.94 26.81 14.37
#